data_AF-A0A1F8ZYP1-F1
#
_entry.id   AF-A0A1F8ZYP1-F1
#
_cell.length_a   1.000
_cell.length_b   1.000
_cell.length_c   1.000
_cell.angle_alpha   90.00
_cell.angle_beta   90.00
_cell.angle_gamma   90.00
#
_symmetry.space_group_name_H-M   'P 1'
#
loop_
_entity.id
_entity.type
_entity.pdbx_description
1 polymer ?
#
loop_
_entity_poly.entity_id
_entity_poly.type
_entity_poly.pdbx_seq_one_letter_code
_entity_poly.pdbx_strand_id
1 'polypeptide(L)' 'MDYKTTLLPEGMTVETFLQEQADLYRGQLLAYQEMLAHARSLDPALIRIFLYFTAIQKEYEIKE' A
#
# COMPACT_ATOMS: atom_id res chain seq x y z
N MET A 1 -4.03 0.53 6.53
CA MET A 1 -3.50 -0.79 6.14
C MET A 1 -4.48 -1.41 5.17
N ASP A 2 -4.01 -1.85 4.01
CA ASP A 2 -4.79 -2.58 3.01
C ASP A 2 -4.14 -3.95 2.77
N TYR A 3 -4.95 -5.01 2.75
CA TYR A 3 -4.48 -6.40 2.71
C TYR A 3 -4.58 -6.96 1.30
N LYS A 4 -3.49 -7.53 0.79
CA LYS A 4 -3.41 -8.17 -0.51
C LYS A 4 -3.10 -9.66 -0.38
N THR A 5 -3.80 -10.45 -1.17
CA THR A 5 -3.59 -11.90 -1.31
C THR A 5 -2.78 -12.25 -2.56
N THR A 6 -2.31 -11.24 -3.31
CA THR A 6 -1.49 -11.43 -4.50
C THR A 6 -0.24 -12.24 -4.16
N LEU A 7 0.01 -13.29 -4.95
CA LEU A 7 1.18 -14.15 -4.79
C LEU A 7 2.40 -13.49 -5.44
N LEU A 8 3.59 -13.70 -4.86
CA LEU A 8 4.86 -13.33 -5.48
C LEU A 8 5.05 -14.18 -6.76
N PRO A 9 5.18 -13.57 -7.95
CA PRO A 9 5.43 -14.31 -9.18
C PRO A 9 6.76 -15.08 -9.14
N GLU A 10 6.81 -16.26 -9.75
CA GLU A 10 8.05 -17.05 -9.86
C GLU A 10 9.13 -16.26 -10.62
N GLY A 11 10.36 -16.29 -10.12
CA GLY A 11 11.50 -15.58 -10.72
C GLY A 11 11.52 -14.07 -10.44
N MET A 12 10.51 -13.50 -9.78
CA MET A 12 10.51 -12.10 -9.35
C MET A 12 11.11 -11.95 -7.95
N THR A 13 11.89 -10.90 -7.73
CA THR A 13 12.39 -10.59 -6.38
C THR A 13 11.28 -9.97 -5.53
N VAL A 14 11.36 -10.16 -4.20
CA VAL A 14 10.42 -9.53 -3.26
C VAL A 14 10.42 -8.01 -3.41
N GLU A 15 11.59 -7.39 -3.58
CA GLU A 15 11.71 -5.94 -3.72
C GLU A 15 11.00 -5.42 -4.96
N THR A 16 11.26 -6.03 -6.13
CA THR A 16 10.58 -5.68 -7.38
C THR A 16 9.07 -5.85 -7.26
N PHE A 17 8.62 -6.97 -6.69
CA PHE A 17 7.20 -7.24 -6.45
C PHE A 17 6.54 -6.15 -5.59
N LEU A 18 7.14 -5.83 -4.44
CA LEU A 18 6.58 -4.82 -3.53
C LEU A 18 6.51 -3.45 -4.19
N GLN A 19 7.52 -3.07 -4.97
CA GLN A 19 7.54 -1.81 -5.71
C GLN A 19 6.45 -1.75 -6.80
N GLU A 20 6.34 -2.79 -7.64
CA GLU A 20 5.32 -2.85 -8.69
C GLU A 20 3.90 -2.81 -8.12
N GLN A 21 3.66 -3.53 -7.02
CA GLN A 21 2.37 -3.52 -6.35
C GLN A 21 2.10 -2.16 -5.68
N ALA A 22 3.11 -1.53 -5.10
CA ALA A 22 2.99 -0.18 -4.54
C ALA A 22 2.56 0.82 -5.62
N ASP A 23 3.18 0.78 -6.79
CA ASP A 23 2.87 1.67 -7.90
C ASP A 23 1.47 1.39 -8.49
N LEU A 24 1.09 0.11 -8.60
CA LEU A 24 -0.24 -0.30 -9.04
C LEU A 24 -1.36 0.25 -8.15
N TYR A 25 -1.18 0.21 -6.83
CA TYR A 25 -2.20 0.61 -5.86
C TYR A 25 -2.07 2.05 -5.37
N ARG A 26 -0.99 2.76 -5.69
CA ARG A 26 -0.70 4.13 -5.20
C ARG A 26 -1.90 5.06 -5.33
N GLY A 27 -2.47 5.16 -6.54
CA GLY A 27 -3.60 6.07 -6.78
C GLY A 27 -4.84 5.75 -5.93
N GLN A 28 -5.19 4.47 -5.78
CA GLN A 28 -6.30 4.04 -4.94
C GLN A 28 -6.05 4.38 -3.46
N LEU A 29 -4.84 4.13 -2.97
CA LEU A 29 -4.50 4.32 -1.57
C LEU A 29 -4.43 5.80 -1.18
N LEU A 30 -3.90 6.66 -2.05
CA LEU A 30 -3.93 8.11 -1.86
C LEU A 30 -5.36 8.64 -1.81
N ALA A 31 -6.26 8.15 -2.67
CA ALA A 31 -7.68 8.52 -2.60
C ALA A 31 -8.31 8.10 -1.26
N TYR A 32 -7.98 6.92 -0.75
CA TYR A 32 -8.46 6.47 0.57
C TYR A 32 -7.90 7.30 1.73
N GLN A 33 -6.64 7.73 1.64
CA GLN A 33 -6.01 8.62 2.60
C GLN A 33 -6.75 9.96 2.66
N GLU A 34 -6.97 10.59 1.51
CA GLU A 34 -7.72 11.85 1.39
C GLU A 34 -9.14 11.73 1.95
N MET A 35 -9.87 10.66 1.58
CA MET A 35 -11.21 10.40 2.09
C MET A 35 -11.24 10.25 3.62
N LEU A 36 -10.28 9.50 4.19
CA LEU A 36 -10.20 9.28 5.63
C LEU A 36 -9.81 10.56 6.37
N ALA A 37 -8.84 11.31 5.84
CA ALA A 37 -8.40 12.59 6.37
C ALA A 37 -9.57 13.58 6.46
N HIS A 38 -10.33 13.72 5.37
CA HIS A 38 -11.53 14.55 5.33
C HIS A 38 -12.58 14.09 6.35
N ALA A 39 -12.89 12.79 6.40
CA ALA A 39 -13.89 12.24 7.32
C ALA A 39 -13.52 12.41 8.81
N ARG A 40 -12.23 12.57 9.11
CA ARG A 40 -11.70 12.73 10.47
C ARG A 40 -11.23 14.15 10.78
N SER A 41 -11.33 15.07 9.82
CA SER A 41 -10.79 16.43 9.93
C SER A 41 -9.31 16.44 10.34
N LEU A 42 -8.52 15.56 9.73
CA LEU A 42 -7.07 15.44 9.92
C LEU A 42 -6.34 15.90 8.66
N ASP A 43 -5.07 16.26 8.82
CA ASP A 43 -4.15 16.44 7.69
C ASP A 43 -3.82 15.05 7.08
N PRO A 44 -3.99 14.85 5.75
CA PRO A 44 -3.61 13.61 5.08
C PRO A 44 -2.18 13.14 5.38
N ALA A 45 -1.23 14.07 5.54
CA ALA A 45 0.18 13.76 5.82
C ALA A 45 0.40 13.02 7.16
N LEU A 46 -0.58 13.06 8.07
CA LEU A 46 -0.55 12.31 9.33
C LEU A 46 -0.95 10.84 9.17
N ILE A 47 -1.50 10.46 8.02
CA ILE A 47 -2.00 9.11 7.75
C ILE A 47 -0.96 8.33 6.95
N ARG A 48 -0.33 7.34 7.58
CA ARG A 48 0.61 6.43 6.90
C ARG A 48 -0.13 5.30 6.19
N ILE A 49 0.27 5.03 4.95
CA ILE A 49 -0.35 4.02 4.09
C ILE A 49 0.55 2.79 4.02
N PHE A 50 -0.05 1.61 4.22
CA PHE A 50 0.66 0.34 4.14
C PHE A 50 -0.14 -0.68 3.34
N LEU A 51 0.56 -1.43 2.51
CA LEU A 51 0.11 -2.68 1.91
C LEU A 51 0.67 -3.85 2.72
N TYR A 52 -0.18 -4.81 3.08
CA TYR A 52 0.24 -6.06 3.70
C TYR A 52 -0.05 -7.24 2.77
N PHE A 53 1.00 -7.98 2.39
CA PHE A 53 0.90 -9.13 1.50
C PHE A 53 0.88 -10.42 2.32
N THR A 54 -0.28 -11.06 2.39
CA THR A 54 -0.50 -12.23 3.27
C THR A 54 0.32 -13.45 2.84
N ALA A 55 0.52 -13.63 1.52
CA ALA A 55 1.27 -14.76 0.97
C ALA A 55 2.76 -14.78 1.36
N ILE A 56 3.36 -13.60 1.53
CA ILE A 56 4.78 -13.43 1.89
C ILE A 56 4.98 -12.84 3.29
N GLN A 57 3.89 -12.54 4.00
CA GLN A 57 3.88 -11.95 5.35
C GLN A 57 4.78 -10.71 5.47
N LYS A 58 4.66 -9.80 4.49
CA LYS A 58 5.42 -8.55 4.44
C LYS A 58 4.47 -7.37 4.35
N GLU A 59 4.80 -6.32 5.09
CA GLU A 59 4.23 -4.99 4.88
C GLU A 59 5.18 -4.13 4.03
N TYR A 60 4.60 -3.21 3.29
CA TYR A 60 5.31 -2.19 2.53
C TYR A 60 4.60 -0.85 2.69
N GLU A 61 5.35 0.16 3.13
CA GLU A 61 4.85 1.52 3.30
C GLU A 61 4.88 2.25 1.96
N ILE A 62 3.75 2.84 1.58
CA ILE A 62 3.69 3.73 0.42
C ILE A 62 4.22 5.10 0.85
N LYS A 63 5.35 5.50 0.27
CA LYS A 63 5.92 6.83 0.46
C LYS A 63 5.51 7.73 -0.71
N GLU A 64 5.21 8.99 -0.41
CA GLU A 64 5.01 10.03 -1.43
C GLU A 64 6.21 10.12 -2.37
#